data_AF-A0A656GGB5-F1
#
_entry.id   AF-A0A656GGB5-F1
#
_cell.length_a   1.000
_cell.length_b   1.000
_cell.length_c   1.000
_cell.angle_alpha   90.00
_cell.angle_beta   90.00
_cell.angle_gamma   90.00
#
_symmetry.space_group_name_H-M   'P 1'
#
loop_
_entity.id
_entity.type
_entity.pdbx_description
1 polymer ?
#
loop_
_entity_poly.entity_id
_entity_poly.type
_entity_poly.pdbx_seq_one_letter_code
_entity_poly.pdbx_strand_id
1 'polypeptide(L)'
;MNTAVTLNSDSAVTNRSLDFYKKGMFGDYLGITGLTEIAVNRSGGAFLKIHGEWSFVENPKITLAACERFGKTLAKYNDDDISDTKPVLSATLESGERVQAVCYPACERGTYSITIRVPTDQQIPHQKYIDGGFYSQIALEKKESVDEQRLRNLYKHKRIDEFMELAVRMGKTIVFAGATGSGKTTYMKTLMAFVPDYVRIITIEDTPEIKFWTHKNYVHLFYPSEASNTPGAIVTSA
;
A
#
# COMPACT_ATOMS: atom_id res chain seq x y z
N MET A 1 27.48 25.17 32.18
CA MET A 1 26.53 25.96 31.37
C MET A 1 26.66 25.47 29.93
N ASN A 2 25.85 24.47 29.55
CA ASN A 2 25.82 23.96 28.18
C ASN A 2 24.65 24.62 27.46
N THR A 3 24.99 25.43 26.46
CA THR A 3 24.08 26.11 25.55
C THR A 3 23.34 25.05 24.75
N ALA A 4 22.03 24.93 24.99
CA ALA A 4 21.14 24.19 24.11
C ALA A 4 21.17 24.84 22.73
N VAL A 5 21.61 24.09 21.72
CA VAL A 5 21.43 24.46 20.32
C VAL A 5 19.95 24.29 20.02
N THR A 6 19.22 25.40 20.03
CA THR A 6 17.86 25.47 19.52
C THR A 6 17.94 25.20 18.01
N LEU A 7 17.62 23.97 17.60
CA LEU A 7 17.39 23.66 16.19
C LEU A 7 16.12 24.41 15.78
N ASN A 8 16.28 25.58 15.18
CA ASN A 8 15.22 26.23 14.40
C ASN A 8 14.84 25.30 13.25
N SER A 9 13.78 24.52 13.42
CA SER A 9 13.23 23.62 12.40
C SER A 9 12.27 24.34 11.45
N ASP A 10 12.62 25.55 11.02
CA ASP A 10 12.01 26.18 9.85
C ASP A 10 13.04 26.12 8.72
N SER A 11 13.24 24.91 8.17
CA SER A 11 13.85 24.78 6.85
C SER A 11 12.96 25.57 5.89
N ALA A 12 13.51 26.61 5.26
CA ALA A 12 12.76 27.46 4.36
C ALA A 12 12.13 26.62 3.24
N VAL A 13 10.80 26.48 3.27
CA VAL A 13 10.03 25.73 2.27
C VAL A 13 10.40 26.22 0.87
N THR A 14 11.11 25.39 0.12
CA THR A 14 11.58 25.74 -1.22
C THR A 14 10.47 25.62 -2.26
N ASN A 15 9.50 24.71 -2.06
CA ASN A 15 8.36 24.53 -2.95
C ASN A 15 7.02 24.79 -2.23
N ARG A 16 6.55 26.04 -2.30
CA ARG A 16 5.31 26.48 -1.65
C ARG A 16 4.06 25.72 -2.12
N SER A 17 4.02 25.32 -3.40
CA SER A 17 2.88 24.58 -3.94
C SER A 17 2.82 23.16 -3.41
N LEU A 18 3.96 22.46 -3.37
CA LEU A 18 4.04 21.12 -2.79
C LEU A 18 3.68 21.13 -1.30
N ASP A 19 4.22 22.10 -0.55
CA ASP A 19 3.91 22.26 0.87
C ASP A 19 2.43 22.58 1.13
N PHE A 20 1.80 23.41 0.30
CA PHE A 20 0.36 23.70 0.39
C PHE A 20 -0.48 22.42 0.30
N TYR A 21 -0.23 21.57 -0.71
CA TYR A 21 -0.97 20.31 -0.85
C TYR A 21 -0.63 19.32 0.26
N LYS A 22 0.66 19.20 0.63
CA LYS A 22 1.09 18.35 1.75
C LYS A 22 0.37 18.71 3.04
N LYS A 23 0.37 19.99 3.43
CA LYS A 23 -0.31 20.49 4.63
C LYS A 23 -1.82 20.25 4.57
N GLY A 24 -2.43 20.54 3.42
CA GLY A 24 -3.86 20.35 3.23
C GLY A 24 -4.31 18.88 3.30
N MET A 25 -3.55 17.97 2.71
CA MET A 25 -3.94 16.55 2.58
C MET A 25 -3.46 15.69 3.75
N PHE A 26 -2.30 16.00 4.32
CA PHE A 26 -1.60 15.10 5.25
C PHE A 26 -1.12 15.79 6.54
N GLY A 27 -1.16 17.13 6.60
CA GLY A 27 -0.59 17.91 7.69
C GLY A 27 -1.13 17.52 9.07
N ASP A 28 -2.42 17.22 9.17
CA ASP A 28 -3.07 16.83 10.42
C ASP A 28 -2.61 15.46 10.96
N TYR A 29 -1.93 14.66 10.11
CA TYR A 29 -1.51 13.29 10.44
C TYR A 29 0.01 13.19 10.64
N LEU A 30 0.78 13.99 9.91
CA LEU A 30 2.23 14.01 9.99
C LEU A 30 2.67 14.48 11.39
N GLY A 31 3.10 13.54 12.23
CA GLY A 31 3.46 13.78 13.63
C GLY A 31 2.69 12.90 14.63
N ILE A 32 1.65 12.18 14.18
CA ILE A 32 0.99 11.17 15.02
C ILE A 32 2.03 10.12 15.44
N THR A 33 2.14 9.89 16.76
CA THR A 33 3.05 8.88 17.30
C THR A 33 2.66 7.49 16.79
N GLY A 34 3.65 6.75 16.29
CA GLY A 34 3.43 5.40 15.76
C GLY A 34 2.93 5.34 14.32
N LEU A 35 2.69 6.48 13.66
CA LEU A 35 2.38 6.53 12.23
C LEU A 35 3.58 6.06 11.40
N THR A 36 3.35 5.12 10.48
CA THR A 36 4.39 4.57 9.61
C THR A 36 4.07 4.73 8.12
N GLU A 37 2.79 4.73 7.76
CA GLU A 37 2.33 4.87 6.38
C GLU A 37 1.03 5.69 6.31
N ILE A 38 0.89 6.50 5.25
CA ILE A 38 -0.36 7.13 4.83
C ILE A 38 -0.66 6.64 3.41
N ALA A 39 -1.88 6.20 3.14
CA ALA A 39 -2.29 5.66 1.86
C ALA A 39 -3.59 6.30 1.35
N VAL A 40 -3.49 7.09 0.28
CA VAL A 40 -4.64 7.53 -0.51
C VAL A 40 -4.86 6.48 -1.59
N ASN A 41 -6.02 5.83 -1.57
CA ASN A 41 -6.40 4.88 -2.61
C ASN A 41 -7.33 5.50 -3.66
N ARG A 42 -8.07 6.55 -3.26
CA ARG A 42 -9.06 7.29 -4.05
C ARG A 42 -9.44 8.57 -3.31
N SER A 43 -10.19 9.45 -3.98
CA SER A 43 -10.69 10.69 -3.39
C SER A 43 -11.56 10.45 -2.14
N GLY A 44 -11.52 11.39 -1.20
CA GLY A 44 -12.40 11.47 -0.03
C GLY A 44 -11.68 11.23 1.31
N GLY A 45 -10.48 10.67 1.30
CA GLY A 45 -9.73 10.40 2.52
C GLY A 45 -8.46 9.60 2.32
N ALA A 46 -7.88 9.15 3.42
CA ALA A 46 -6.66 8.35 3.45
C ALA A 46 -6.79 7.22 4.48
N PHE A 47 -6.03 6.15 4.28
CA PHE A 47 -5.76 5.15 5.30
C PHE A 47 -4.47 5.51 6.03
N LEU A 48 -4.48 5.43 7.35
CA LEU A 48 -3.31 5.64 8.20
C LEU A 48 -2.88 4.31 8.81
N LYS A 49 -1.58 4.02 8.79
CA LYS A 49 -0.99 2.85 9.45
C LYS A 49 -0.29 3.27 10.73
N ILE A 50 -1.00 3.15 11.84
CA ILE A 50 -0.53 3.56 13.17
C ILE A 50 -0.31 2.29 14.00
N HIS A 51 0.89 2.14 14.55
CA HIS A 51 1.27 0.94 15.32
C HIS A 51 1.03 -0.40 14.58
N GLY A 52 1.13 -0.38 13.25
CA GLY A 52 0.93 -1.55 12.39
C GLY A 52 -0.50 -1.79 11.92
N GLU A 53 -1.48 -1.04 12.43
CA GLU A 53 -2.90 -1.20 12.10
C GLU A 53 -3.38 -0.10 11.15
N TRP A 54 -4.22 -0.48 10.18
CA TRP A 54 -4.82 0.43 9.21
C TRP A 54 -6.17 0.96 9.68
N SER A 55 -6.36 2.26 9.62
CA SER A 55 -7.66 2.92 9.83
C SER A 55 -7.93 3.96 8.75
N PHE A 56 -9.20 4.16 8.38
CA PHE A 56 -9.59 5.18 7.41
C PHE A 56 -9.89 6.50 8.10
N VAL A 57 -9.44 7.60 7.50
CA VAL A 57 -9.79 8.96 7.89
C VAL A 57 -10.37 9.70 6.69
N GLU A 58 -11.54 10.30 6.88
CA GLU A 58 -12.13 11.18 5.88
C GLU A 58 -11.35 12.50 5.81
N ASN A 59 -11.11 12.97 4.59
CA ASN A 59 -10.52 14.27 4.35
C ASN A 59 -11.04 14.84 3.02
N PRO A 60 -11.95 15.83 3.06
CA PRO A 60 -12.54 16.40 1.85
C PRO A 60 -11.52 17.16 0.98
N LYS A 61 -10.34 17.50 1.53
CA LYS A 61 -9.26 18.12 0.76
C LYS A 61 -8.54 17.11 -0.15
N ILE A 62 -8.67 15.81 0.11
CA ILE A 62 -8.15 14.73 -0.74
C ILE A 62 -9.12 14.52 -1.92
N THR A 63 -9.11 15.46 -2.85
CA THR A 63 -9.83 15.36 -4.12
C THR A 63 -8.95 14.74 -5.19
N LEU A 64 -9.53 14.15 -6.25
CA LEU A 64 -8.76 13.66 -7.40
C LEU A 64 -7.87 14.77 -7.98
N ALA A 65 -8.43 15.96 -8.19
CA ALA A 65 -7.68 17.11 -8.69
C ALA A 65 -6.56 17.55 -7.74
N ALA A 66 -6.77 17.49 -6.41
CA ALA A 66 -5.70 17.78 -5.45
C ALA A 66 -4.58 16.73 -5.52
N CYS A 67 -4.92 15.44 -5.66
CA CYS A 67 -3.94 14.37 -5.80
C CYS A 67 -3.10 14.53 -7.09
N GLU A 68 -3.75 14.86 -8.21
CA GLU A 68 -3.06 15.12 -9.49
C GLU A 68 -2.12 16.32 -9.39
N ARG A 69 -2.56 17.42 -8.76
CA ARG A 69 -1.73 18.61 -8.57
C ARG A 69 -0.57 18.34 -7.61
N PHE A 70 -0.81 17.61 -6.53
CA PHE A 70 0.22 17.15 -5.60
C PHE A 70 1.26 16.28 -6.32
N GLY A 71 0.82 15.31 -7.13
CA GLY A 71 1.70 14.45 -7.91
C GLY A 71 2.60 15.23 -8.88
N LYS A 72 2.03 16.18 -9.63
CA LYS A 72 2.79 17.02 -10.56
C LYS A 72 3.79 17.93 -9.85
N THR A 73 3.41 18.55 -8.74
CA THR A 73 4.35 19.40 -7.97
C THR A 73 5.44 18.57 -7.31
N LEU A 74 5.12 17.37 -6.84
CA LEU A 74 6.06 16.41 -6.26
C LEU A 74 7.07 15.90 -7.30
N ALA A 75 6.59 15.49 -8.47
CA ALA A 75 7.43 15.07 -9.58
C ALA A 75 8.40 16.18 -9.97
N LYS A 76 7.87 17.40 -10.18
CA LYS A 76 8.70 18.54 -10.57
C LYS A 76 9.75 18.91 -9.52
N TYR A 77 9.46 18.75 -8.23
CA TYR A 77 10.42 18.96 -7.15
C TYR A 77 11.56 17.93 -7.17
N ASN A 78 11.28 16.70 -7.61
CA ASN A 78 12.27 15.62 -7.71
C ASN A 78 12.91 15.53 -9.11
N ASP A 79 12.80 16.60 -9.93
CA ASP A 79 13.26 16.63 -11.33
C ASP A 79 12.73 15.46 -12.18
N ASP A 80 11.50 15.03 -11.90
CA ASP A 80 10.81 13.95 -12.59
C ASP A 80 9.44 14.40 -13.15
N ASP A 81 8.72 13.48 -13.79
CA ASP A 81 7.38 13.67 -14.33
C ASP A 81 6.41 12.55 -13.89
N ILE A 82 5.13 12.88 -13.83
CA ILE A 82 4.02 11.93 -13.71
C ILE A 82 2.89 12.32 -14.66
N SER A 83 2.59 11.40 -15.58
CA SER A 83 1.66 11.61 -16.68
C SER A 83 1.03 10.29 -17.10
N ASP A 84 0.14 10.32 -18.09
CA ASP A 84 -0.46 9.11 -18.67
C ASP A 84 0.54 8.20 -19.38
N THR A 85 1.66 8.75 -19.87
CA THR A 85 2.77 7.99 -20.48
C THR A 85 3.81 7.55 -19.46
N LYS A 86 3.89 8.23 -18.30
CA LYS A 86 4.71 7.83 -17.14
C LYS A 86 3.85 7.85 -15.85
N PRO A 87 2.98 6.85 -15.64
CA PRO A 87 1.95 6.92 -14.61
C PRO A 87 2.39 6.49 -13.20
N VAL A 88 3.66 6.12 -13.01
CA VAL A 88 4.21 5.69 -11.73
C VAL A 88 5.38 6.58 -11.35
N LEU A 89 5.31 7.18 -10.17
CA LEU A 89 6.32 8.08 -9.62
C LEU A 89 6.83 7.56 -8.28
N SER A 90 8.15 7.54 -8.12
CA SER A 90 8.83 7.31 -6.84
C SER A 90 9.58 8.59 -6.50
N ALA A 91 9.25 9.23 -5.38
CA ALA A 91 9.73 10.56 -5.04
C ALA A 91 9.93 10.72 -3.52
N THR A 92 10.53 11.83 -3.11
CA THR A 92 10.70 12.19 -1.69
C THR A 92 10.14 13.59 -1.45
N LEU A 93 9.46 13.78 -0.32
CA LEU A 93 9.04 15.12 0.15
C LEU A 93 10.25 15.90 0.67
N GLU A 94 10.17 17.22 0.70
CA GLU A 94 11.20 18.09 1.28
C GLU A 94 11.50 17.75 2.75
N SER A 95 10.53 17.21 3.48
CA SER A 95 10.65 16.74 4.86
C SER A 95 11.20 15.32 5.01
N GLY A 96 11.53 14.63 3.91
CA GLY A 96 12.23 13.34 3.91
C GLY A 96 11.33 12.10 3.79
N GLU A 97 10.00 12.23 3.84
CA GLU A 97 9.11 11.08 3.63
C GLU A 97 9.16 10.61 2.17
N ARG A 98 9.18 9.29 1.98
CA ARG A 98 9.15 8.69 0.65
C ARG A 98 7.72 8.57 0.16
N VAL A 99 7.49 8.88 -1.10
CA VAL A 99 6.17 8.88 -1.72
C VAL A 99 6.18 8.02 -2.96
N GLN A 100 5.25 7.07 -3.03
CA GLN A 100 4.85 6.41 -4.26
C GLN A 100 3.55 7.03 -4.76
N ALA A 101 3.50 7.46 -6.00
CA ALA A 101 2.28 7.93 -6.64
C ALA A 101 2.00 7.11 -7.90
N VAL A 102 0.73 6.75 -8.11
CA VAL A 102 0.27 6.08 -9.32
C VAL A 102 -0.99 6.77 -9.83
N CYS A 103 -1.01 7.13 -11.10
CA CYS A 103 -2.17 7.69 -11.78
C CYS A 103 -2.67 6.79 -12.91
N TYR A 104 -3.83 7.13 -13.45
CA TYR A 104 -4.30 6.54 -14.70
C TYR A 104 -3.27 6.78 -15.82
N PRO A 105 -2.95 5.79 -16.68
CA PRO A 105 -3.64 4.52 -16.88
C PRO A 105 -3.17 3.33 -16.02
N ALA A 106 -2.16 3.48 -15.16
CA ALA A 106 -1.63 2.36 -14.36
C ALA A 106 -2.46 2.02 -13.11
N CYS A 107 -3.49 2.80 -12.78
CA CYS A 107 -4.46 2.48 -11.74
C CYS A 107 -5.91 2.75 -12.20
N GLU A 108 -6.88 2.38 -11.36
CA GLU A 108 -8.31 2.54 -11.64
C GLU A 108 -8.66 3.97 -12.09
N ARG A 109 -9.45 4.09 -13.17
CA ARG A 109 -9.88 5.39 -13.70
C ARG A 109 -10.63 6.18 -12.64
N GLY A 110 -10.35 7.48 -12.54
CA GLY A 110 -10.97 8.36 -11.54
C GLY A 110 -10.37 8.21 -10.14
N THR A 111 -9.31 7.43 -10.00
CA THR A 111 -8.51 7.32 -8.77
C THR A 111 -7.10 7.85 -8.98
N TYR A 112 -6.43 8.12 -7.86
CA TYR A 112 -5.02 8.47 -7.82
C TYR A 112 -4.46 7.85 -6.54
N SER A 113 -3.51 6.93 -6.68
CA SER A 113 -2.91 6.25 -5.54
C SER A 113 -1.71 7.04 -5.03
N ILE A 114 -1.66 7.31 -3.73
CA ILE A 114 -0.52 7.93 -3.06
C ILE A 114 -0.19 7.08 -1.84
N THR A 115 1.06 6.66 -1.69
CA THR A 115 1.54 6.02 -0.46
C THR A 115 2.73 6.80 0.07
N ILE A 116 2.59 7.39 1.26
CA ILE A 116 3.66 8.10 1.96
C ILE A 116 4.18 7.17 3.04
N ARG A 117 5.48 6.89 3.00
CA ARG A 117 6.19 6.18 4.07
C ARG A 117 6.86 7.20 4.98
N VAL A 118 6.37 7.27 6.21
CA VAL A 118 6.89 8.16 7.24
C VAL A 118 8.14 7.52 7.86
N PRO A 119 9.31 8.17 7.79
CA PRO A 119 10.52 7.64 8.41
C PRO A 119 10.36 7.65 9.93
N THR A 120 11.06 6.74 10.61
CA THR A 120 11.16 6.75 12.06
C THR A 120 12.60 7.10 12.39
N ASP A 121 12.84 8.34 12.81
CA ASP A 121 14.19 8.82 13.19
C ASP A 121 14.65 8.29 14.55
N GLN A 122 13.95 7.30 15.09
CA GLN A 122 14.32 6.69 16.36
C GLN A 122 15.50 5.74 16.14
N GLN A 123 16.68 6.16 16.58
CA GLN A 123 17.76 5.22 16.87
C GLN A 123 17.34 4.37 18.06
N ILE A 124 16.85 3.15 17.80
CA ILE A 124 16.47 2.20 18.83
C ILE A 124 17.76 1.54 19.34
N PRO A 125 18.14 1.73 20.62
CA PRO A 125 19.32 1.05 21.17
C PRO A 125 19.13 -0.47 21.12
N HIS A 126 20.20 -1.20 20.83
CA HIS A 126 20.17 -2.66 20.79
C HIS A 126 19.60 -3.28 22.06
N GLN A 127 19.92 -2.71 23.23
CA GLN A 127 19.39 -3.16 24.53
C GLN A 127 17.85 -3.17 24.57
N LYS A 128 17.17 -2.21 23.93
CA LYS A 128 15.70 -2.17 23.89
C LYS A 128 15.11 -3.35 23.12
N TYR A 129 15.81 -3.88 22.11
CA TYR A 129 15.43 -5.13 21.44
C TYR A 129 15.64 -6.35 22.34
N ILE A 130 16.75 -6.39 23.09
CA ILE A 130 17.01 -7.47 24.06
C ILE A 130 15.91 -7.49 25.13
N ASP A 131 15.64 -6.34 25.75
CA ASP A 131 14.64 -6.20 26.81
C ASP A 131 13.22 -6.48 26.30
N GLY A 132 12.95 -6.12 25.05
CA GLY A 132 11.70 -6.45 24.34
C GLY A 132 11.57 -7.92 23.93
N GLY A 133 12.55 -8.77 24.25
CA GLY A 133 12.50 -10.20 23.95
C GLY A 133 12.63 -10.52 22.46
N PHE A 134 13.25 -9.64 21.66
CA PHE A 134 13.43 -9.85 20.22
C PHE A 134 14.14 -11.18 19.93
N TYR A 135 15.17 -11.50 20.71
CA TYR A 135 15.93 -12.75 20.59
C TYR A 135 15.18 -13.97 21.16
N SER A 136 14.19 -13.76 22.02
CA SER A 136 13.34 -14.84 22.55
C SER A 136 12.46 -15.48 21.47
N GLN A 137 12.26 -14.79 20.34
CA GLN A 137 11.52 -15.29 19.19
C GLN A 137 12.38 -16.10 18.22
N ILE A 138 13.71 -16.13 18.41
CA ILE A 138 14.61 -16.94 17.59
C ILE A 138 14.48 -18.39 18.05
N ALA A 139 13.62 -19.12 17.36
CA ALA A 139 13.50 -20.55 17.55
C ALA A 139 14.67 -21.26 16.86
N LEU A 140 15.57 -21.86 17.65
CA LEU A 140 16.67 -22.70 17.15
C LEU A 140 16.15 -23.98 16.45
N GLU A 141 14.93 -24.37 16.77
CA GLU A 141 14.17 -25.42 16.10
C GLU A 141 12.89 -24.82 15.52
N LYS A 142 12.51 -25.24 14.32
CA LYS A 142 11.31 -24.76 13.65
C LYS A 142 10.05 -25.28 14.38
N LYS A 143 9.59 -24.57 15.41
CA LYS A 143 8.29 -24.84 16.04
C LYS A 143 7.18 -24.41 15.10
N GLU A 144 6.49 -25.39 14.54
CA GLU A 144 5.29 -25.18 13.73
C GLU A 144 4.20 -24.56 14.61
N SER A 145 3.62 -23.43 14.17
CA SER A 145 2.56 -22.76 14.93
C SER A 145 1.30 -23.65 15.00
N VAL A 146 0.41 -23.37 15.96
CA VAL A 146 -0.88 -24.08 16.08
C VAL A 146 -1.66 -24.02 14.76
N ASP A 147 -1.65 -22.87 14.10
CA ASP A 147 -2.34 -22.69 12.82
C ASP A 147 -1.66 -23.47 11.68
N GLU A 148 -0.33 -23.56 11.67
CA GLU A 148 0.38 -24.38 10.67
C GLU A 148 0.12 -25.88 10.87
N GLN A 149 0.08 -26.34 12.12
CA GLN A 149 -0.32 -27.71 12.45
C GLN A 149 -1.76 -27.99 12.02
N ARG A 150 -2.68 -27.04 12.27
CA ARG A 150 -4.07 -27.12 11.83
C ARG A 150 -4.18 -27.21 10.32
N LEU A 151 -3.47 -26.35 9.59
CA LEU A 151 -3.45 -26.35 8.13
C LEU A 151 -2.94 -27.70 7.57
N ARG A 152 -1.85 -28.23 8.13
CA ARG A 152 -1.32 -29.56 7.78
C ARG A 152 -2.33 -30.68 8.06
N ASN A 153 -3.04 -30.61 9.19
CA ASN A 153 -4.04 -31.61 9.54
C ASN A 153 -5.25 -31.59 8.60
N LEU A 154 -5.74 -30.40 8.20
CA LEU A 154 -6.81 -30.27 7.20
C LEU A 154 -6.42 -30.93 5.87
N TYR A 155 -5.19 -30.68 5.40
CA TYR A 155 -4.67 -31.29 4.19
C TYR A 155 -4.59 -32.83 4.29
N LYS A 156 -4.00 -33.35 5.39
CA LYS A 156 -3.87 -34.81 5.62
C LYS A 156 -5.22 -35.53 5.62
N HIS A 157 -6.27 -34.88 6.10
CA HIS A 157 -7.62 -35.44 6.17
C HIS A 157 -8.50 -35.07 4.96
N LYS A 158 -7.91 -34.52 3.89
CA LYS A 158 -8.60 -34.13 2.65
C LYS A 158 -9.74 -33.11 2.84
N ARG A 159 -9.69 -32.28 3.89
CA ARG A 159 -10.60 -31.15 4.10
C ARG A 159 -10.09 -29.92 3.34
N ILE A 160 -10.10 -30.03 2.01
CA ILE A 160 -9.42 -29.08 1.10
C ILE A 160 -10.14 -27.72 1.07
N ASP A 161 -11.45 -27.72 1.16
CA ASP A 161 -12.28 -26.52 1.35
C ASP A 161 -11.77 -25.67 2.53
N GLU A 162 -11.75 -26.22 3.74
CA GLU A 162 -11.29 -25.50 4.93
C GLU A 162 -9.79 -25.19 4.90
N PHE A 163 -9.00 -26.07 4.28
CA PHE A 163 -7.59 -25.81 4.06
C PHE A 163 -7.39 -24.53 3.25
N MET A 164 -8.13 -24.36 2.16
CA MET A 164 -8.01 -23.19 1.29
C MET A 164 -8.49 -21.92 1.99
N GLU A 165 -9.60 -21.97 2.73
CA GLU A 165 -10.06 -20.82 3.53
C GLU A 165 -9.02 -20.39 4.57
N LEU A 166 -8.47 -21.36 5.32
CA LEU A 166 -7.48 -21.08 6.36
C LEU A 166 -6.17 -20.58 5.75
N ALA A 167 -5.72 -21.17 4.64
CA ALA A 167 -4.51 -20.74 3.94
C ALA A 167 -4.59 -19.26 3.52
N VAL A 168 -5.74 -18.82 3.02
CA VAL A 168 -6.00 -17.42 2.66
C VAL A 168 -6.00 -16.53 3.89
N ARG A 169 -6.73 -16.89 4.96
CA ARG A 169 -6.76 -16.12 6.22
C ARG A 169 -5.37 -15.95 6.83
N MET A 170 -4.51 -16.96 6.68
CA MET A 170 -3.13 -16.95 7.16
C MET A 170 -2.14 -16.20 6.25
N GLY A 171 -2.59 -15.67 5.10
CA GLY A 171 -1.72 -14.98 4.15
C GLY A 171 -0.67 -15.89 3.49
N LYS A 172 -0.98 -17.17 3.30
CA LYS A 172 -0.08 -18.08 2.56
C LYS A 172 -0.04 -17.70 1.08
N THR A 173 1.13 -17.89 0.46
CA THR A 173 1.27 -17.76 -1.00
C THR A 173 0.58 -18.94 -1.69
N ILE A 174 -0.38 -18.63 -2.56
CA ILE A 174 -1.20 -19.61 -3.29
C ILE A 174 -1.08 -19.35 -4.79
N VAL A 175 -0.84 -20.40 -5.57
CA VAL A 175 -0.80 -20.35 -7.04
C VAL A 175 -1.93 -21.20 -7.59
N PHE A 176 -2.80 -20.59 -8.41
CA PHE A 176 -3.86 -21.31 -9.10
C PHE A 176 -3.37 -21.76 -10.47
N ALA A 177 -3.24 -23.07 -10.68
CA ALA A 177 -2.77 -23.67 -11.93
C ALA A 177 -3.89 -24.46 -12.62
N GLY A 178 -3.86 -24.49 -13.96
CA GLY A 178 -4.88 -25.15 -14.79
C GLY A 178 -4.96 -24.55 -16.20
N ALA A 179 -5.62 -25.26 -17.13
CA ALA A 179 -5.79 -24.82 -18.51
C ALA A 179 -6.56 -23.49 -18.63
N THR A 180 -6.46 -22.81 -19.78
CA THR A 180 -7.30 -21.64 -20.09
C THR A 180 -8.78 -22.03 -20.00
N GLY A 181 -9.61 -21.18 -19.40
CA GLY A 181 -11.03 -21.46 -19.20
C GLY A 181 -11.36 -22.42 -18.05
N SER A 182 -10.39 -22.95 -17.31
CA SER A 182 -10.64 -23.92 -16.22
C SER A 182 -11.21 -23.29 -14.92
N GLY A 183 -11.61 -22.02 -14.94
CA GLY A 183 -12.19 -21.34 -13.77
C GLY A 183 -11.21 -20.84 -12.70
N LYS A 184 -9.90 -20.75 -12.99
CA LYS A 184 -8.87 -20.28 -12.02
C LYS A 184 -9.22 -18.94 -11.39
N THR A 185 -9.49 -17.94 -12.23
CA THR A 185 -9.80 -16.58 -11.81
C THR A 185 -11.10 -16.53 -11.02
N THR A 186 -12.10 -17.32 -11.41
CA THR A 186 -13.36 -17.47 -10.69
C THR A 186 -13.13 -18.02 -9.28
N TYR A 187 -12.37 -19.11 -9.15
CA TYR A 187 -12.09 -19.72 -7.85
C TYR A 187 -11.25 -18.81 -6.94
N MET A 188 -10.24 -18.14 -7.51
CA MET A 188 -9.47 -17.12 -6.80
C MET A 188 -10.38 -16.02 -6.24
N LYS A 189 -11.30 -15.47 -7.04
CA LYS A 189 -12.24 -14.43 -6.59
C LYS A 189 -13.13 -14.90 -5.44
N THR A 190 -13.61 -16.14 -5.46
CA THR A 190 -14.35 -16.73 -4.34
C THR A 190 -13.50 -16.72 -3.07
N LEU A 191 -12.24 -17.12 -3.19
CA LEU A 191 -11.33 -17.20 -2.04
C LEU A 191 -10.93 -15.83 -1.48
N MET A 192 -10.98 -14.75 -2.27
CA MET A 192 -10.69 -13.40 -1.81
C MET A 192 -11.63 -12.93 -0.68
N ALA A 193 -12.83 -13.49 -0.59
CA ALA A 193 -13.75 -13.22 0.53
C ALA A 193 -13.21 -13.66 1.90
N PHE A 194 -12.19 -14.52 1.94
CA PHE A 194 -11.53 -14.96 3.17
C PHE A 194 -10.30 -14.12 3.55
N VAL A 195 -9.91 -13.14 2.73
CA VAL A 195 -8.87 -12.18 3.11
C VAL A 195 -9.45 -11.26 4.20
N PRO A 196 -8.82 -11.12 5.38
CA PRO A 196 -9.36 -10.26 6.43
C PRO A 196 -9.55 -8.82 5.97
N ASP A 197 -10.67 -8.18 6.35
CA ASP A 197 -11.06 -6.84 5.84
C ASP A 197 -10.07 -5.72 6.21
N TYR A 198 -9.26 -5.92 7.26
CA TYR A 198 -8.22 -4.97 7.69
C TYR A 198 -6.94 -5.03 6.84
N VAL A 199 -6.81 -6.02 5.95
CA VAL A 199 -5.65 -6.16 5.08
C VAL A 199 -5.75 -5.17 3.93
N ARG A 200 -4.66 -4.44 3.66
CA ARG A 200 -4.52 -3.62 2.46
C ARG A 200 -4.24 -4.51 1.25
N ILE A 201 -5.02 -4.37 0.19
CA ILE A 201 -4.93 -5.22 -1.01
C ILE A 201 -4.49 -4.40 -2.23
N ILE A 202 -3.56 -4.94 -3.02
CA ILE A 202 -3.20 -4.36 -4.32
C ILE A 202 -3.39 -5.46 -5.36
N THR A 203 -4.18 -5.20 -6.41
CA THR A 203 -4.29 -6.11 -7.55
C THR A 203 -3.44 -5.59 -8.71
N ILE A 204 -2.96 -6.51 -9.54
CA ILE A 204 -2.22 -6.20 -10.78
C ILE A 204 -2.86 -7.06 -11.87
N GLU A 205 -3.53 -6.42 -12.81
CA GLU A 205 -4.36 -7.07 -13.83
C GLU A 205 -4.12 -6.41 -15.19
N ASP A 206 -4.20 -7.16 -16.29
CA ASP A 206 -4.24 -6.57 -17.64
C ASP A 206 -5.67 -6.13 -17.99
N THR A 207 -6.65 -6.96 -17.60
CA THR A 207 -8.08 -6.71 -17.75
C THR A 207 -8.73 -6.61 -16.37
N PRO A 208 -9.51 -5.55 -16.06
CA PRO A 208 -10.20 -5.43 -14.78
C PRO A 208 -11.20 -6.57 -14.55
N GLU A 209 -10.89 -7.45 -13.60
CA GLU A 209 -11.69 -8.64 -13.33
C GLU A 209 -12.12 -8.73 -11.86
N ILE A 210 -11.23 -8.36 -10.94
CA ILE A 210 -11.46 -8.39 -9.50
C ILE A 210 -12.33 -7.23 -9.06
N LYS A 211 -13.30 -7.51 -8.19
CA LYS A 211 -14.13 -6.51 -7.51
C LYS A 211 -14.15 -6.76 -6.02
N PHE A 212 -14.01 -5.69 -5.24
CA PHE A 212 -14.12 -5.74 -3.79
C PHE A 212 -15.45 -5.16 -3.33
N TRP A 213 -16.16 -5.91 -2.49
CA TRP A 213 -17.44 -5.47 -1.93
C TRP A 213 -17.27 -4.99 -0.48
N THR A 214 -16.52 -5.73 0.33
CA THR A 214 -16.26 -5.43 1.75
C THR A 214 -14.98 -4.63 1.95
N HIS A 215 -13.85 -5.05 1.33
CA HIS A 215 -12.57 -4.37 1.47
C HIS A 215 -12.63 -2.92 0.98
N LYS A 216 -12.13 -2.00 1.82
CA LYS A 216 -12.05 -0.57 1.49
C LYS A 216 -10.63 -0.10 1.24
N ASN A 217 -9.64 -0.75 1.85
CA ASN A 217 -8.23 -0.41 1.69
C ASN A 217 -7.61 -1.17 0.51
N TYR A 218 -7.93 -0.79 -0.72
CA TYR A 218 -7.37 -1.45 -1.90
C TYR A 218 -6.96 -0.50 -3.02
N VAL A 219 -6.06 -0.96 -3.89
CA VAL A 219 -5.68 -0.30 -5.15
C VAL A 219 -5.72 -1.32 -6.28
N HIS A 220 -6.40 -1.01 -7.37
CA HIS A 220 -6.28 -1.77 -8.60
C HIS A 220 -5.19 -1.15 -9.48
N LEU A 221 -4.20 -1.96 -9.87
CA LEU A 221 -3.15 -1.57 -10.81
C LEU A 221 -3.34 -2.31 -12.13
N PHE A 222 -3.01 -1.61 -13.22
CA PHE A 222 -3.17 -2.12 -14.57
C PHE A 222 -1.87 -2.02 -15.37
N TYR A 223 -1.68 -2.98 -16.27
CA TYR A 223 -0.61 -2.96 -17.27
C TYR A 223 -1.23 -3.22 -18.65
N PRO A 224 -0.64 -2.70 -19.75
CA PRO A 224 -1.17 -2.95 -21.09
C PRO A 224 -1.07 -4.43 -21.43
N SER A 225 -2.16 -5.00 -21.94
CA SER A 225 -2.16 -6.39 -22.44
C SER A 225 -1.36 -6.46 -23.74
N GLU A 226 -0.43 -7.41 -23.85
CA GLU A 226 0.30 -7.67 -25.10
C GLU A 226 -0.63 -8.14 -26.25
N ALA A 227 -1.84 -8.60 -25.93
CA ALA A 227 -2.78 -9.19 -26.89
C ALA A 227 -3.73 -8.19 -27.56
N SER A 228 -3.73 -6.91 -27.17
CA SER A 228 -4.69 -5.92 -27.67
C SER A 228 -4.01 -4.65 -28.20
N ASN A 229 -3.45 -4.73 -29.40
CA ASN A 229 -3.22 -3.55 -30.27
C ASN A 229 -4.56 -3.06 -30.86
N THR A 230 -5.56 -2.85 -30.01
CA THR A 230 -6.87 -2.31 -30.41
C THR A 230 -6.89 -0.81 -30.11
N PRO A 231 -7.17 0.05 -31.10
CA PRO A 231 -7.37 1.48 -30.84
C PRO A 231 -8.50 1.65 -29.81
N GLY A 232 -8.15 2.09 -28.59
CA GLY A 232 -9.10 2.23 -27.46
C GLY A 232 -8.87 1.30 -26.26
N ALA A 233 -7.78 0.52 -26.22
CA ALA A 233 -7.40 -0.22 -25.02
C ALA A 233 -7.18 0.72 -23.81
N ILE A 234 -7.59 0.28 -22.63
CA ILE A 234 -7.57 1.05 -21.36
C ILE A 234 -6.15 1.50 -20.99
N VAL A 235 -5.13 0.81 -21.51
CA VAL A 235 -3.72 1.16 -21.42
C VAL A 235 -3.12 0.90 -22.80
N THR A 236 -2.65 1.94 -23.49
CA THR A 236 -1.82 1.79 -24.69
C THR A 236 -0.39 1.52 -24.26
N SER A 237 0.26 0.51 -24.84
CA SER A 237 1.71 0.35 -24.74
C SER A 237 2.38 1.62 -25.27
N ALA A 238 3.43 2.07 -24.57
CA ALA A 238 4.29 3.17 -25.02
C ALA A 238 4.96 2.89 -26.36
#